data_AF-A0A1M6GGM3-F1
#
_entry.id   AF-A0A1M6GGM3-F1
#
_cell.length_a   1.000
_cell.length_b   1.000
_cell.length_c   1.000
_cell.angle_alpha   90.00
_cell.angle_beta   90.00
_cell.angle_gamma   90.00
#
_symmetry.space_group_name_H-M   'P 1'
#
loop_
_entity.id
_entity.type
_entity.pdbx_description
1 polymer ?
#
loop_
_entity_poly.entity_id
_entity_poly.type
_entity_poly.pdbx_seq_one_letter_code
_entity_poly.pdbx_strand_id
1 'polypeptide(L)'
;MVVPCAPSACRATLYGEGGRAPRYPRVPRENGSATVRGDGDRPRRFAARPEPHPGALESGTAGGGRGDPGRNDAGRGPDTTGERTMDVQRRIDDTRRTVAVDGEGDAATVTIAHDYATGVGDLWDACTDAGRLSRWFAPVSGDLRPGGAYRVEGNASGRVLACDPPKSFHVSWEFEGARSDVHVTLTPLPAEDGRERTRFELAHTSPLGAFWDEYGPGAGGVGWDLSVLGLTLHLETGSDVPLELTGWGTSAEALAFMERSGRAWEAAHLAAGADPEAVRACAERTIAAYTRAPDEASGEASGQG
;
A
#
# COMPACT_ATOMS: atom_id res chain seq x y z
N MET A 1 18.60 -2.40 7.97
CA MET A 1 17.70 -1.23 8.07
C MET A 1 16.36 -1.73 7.61
N VAL A 2 15.43 -1.89 8.52
CA VAL A 2 14.12 -2.52 8.29
C VAL A 2 13.19 -1.49 7.69
N VAL A 3 12.27 -1.90 6.80
CA VAL A 3 11.14 -1.11 6.26
C VAL A 3 10.89 0.11 7.14
N PRO A 4 11.20 1.33 6.67
CA PRO A 4 11.18 2.48 7.55
C PRO A 4 9.74 2.68 8.02
N CYS A 5 9.48 2.30 9.27
CA CYS A 5 8.57 3.08 10.08
C CYS A 5 9.09 4.51 10.08
N ALA A 6 8.21 5.47 10.38
CA ALA A 6 8.50 6.89 10.36
C ALA A 6 9.96 7.19 10.78
N PRO A 7 10.72 7.96 9.97
CA PRO A 7 12.13 8.26 10.19
C PRO A 7 12.39 8.67 11.63
N SER A 8 13.61 8.47 12.12
CA SER A 8 13.97 8.83 13.51
C SER A 8 13.60 10.27 13.90
N ALA A 9 13.54 11.17 12.93
CA ALA A 9 13.05 12.54 13.10
C ALA A 9 11.56 12.63 13.50
N CYS A 10 10.69 11.74 13.00
CA CYS A 10 9.29 11.67 13.47
C CYS A 10 9.19 11.20 14.93
N ARG A 11 10.15 10.40 15.40
CA ARG A 11 10.07 9.68 16.69
C ARG A 11 10.20 10.58 17.92
N ALA A 12 10.82 11.76 17.77
CA ALA A 12 11.09 12.65 18.90
C ALA A 12 9.81 13.20 19.57
N THR A 13 8.67 13.16 18.89
CA THR A 13 7.44 13.83 19.34
C THR A 13 6.32 12.89 19.77
N LEU A 14 6.61 11.59 19.88
CA LEU A 14 5.69 10.64 20.54
C LEU A 14 5.35 11.06 22.00
N TYR A 15 6.10 12.01 22.58
CA TYR A 15 5.96 12.49 23.96
C TYR A 15 5.85 14.02 24.13
N GLY A 16 5.63 14.81 23.06
CA GLY A 16 5.64 16.28 23.12
C GLY A 16 4.24 16.92 23.08
N GLU A 17 3.90 17.74 24.09
CA GLU A 17 2.73 18.63 24.00
C GLU A 17 3.03 19.83 23.09
N GLY A 18 2.16 20.10 22.10
CA GLY A 18 2.03 21.45 21.54
C GLY A 18 2.12 21.57 20.02
N GLY A 19 1.06 21.15 19.32
CA GLY A 19 0.72 21.60 17.97
C GLY A 19 -0.79 21.87 17.89
N ARG A 20 -1.23 22.83 17.08
CA ARG A 20 -2.67 23.08 16.87
C ARG A 20 -3.26 21.88 16.12
N ALA A 21 -3.89 20.97 16.85
CA ALA A 21 -4.45 19.72 16.33
C ALA A 21 -5.33 19.95 15.09
N PRO A 22 -5.25 19.10 14.05
CA PRO A 22 -6.18 19.12 12.93
C PRO A 22 -7.61 18.90 13.45
N ARG A 23 -8.50 19.85 13.19
CA ARG A 23 -9.92 19.68 13.50
C ARG A 23 -10.59 18.94 12.36
N TYR A 24 -11.26 17.84 12.67
CA TYR A 24 -12.11 17.11 11.74
C TYR A 24 -13.57 17.56 11.87
N PRO A 25 -14.32 17.62 10.77
CA PRO A 25 -15.76 17.81 10.84
C PRO A 25 -16.37 16.64 11.60
N ARG A 26 -17.13 16.91 12.67
CA ARG A 26 -17.90 15.87 13.36
C ARG A 26 -18.98 15.36 12.42
N VAL A 27 -18.89 14.10 12.02
CA VAL A 27 -20.00 13.42 11.32
C VAL A 27 -21.06 13.10 12.37
N PRO A 28 -22.30 13.60 12.26
CA PRO A 28 -23.36 13.23 13.20
C PRO A 28 -23.61 11.72 13.12
N ARG A 29 -23.68 11.04 14.26
CA ARG A 29 -24.14 9.65 14.32
C ARG A 29 -25.55 9.56 13.75
N GLU A 30 -25.73 8.84 12.66
CA GLU A 30 -27.04 8.25 12.36
C GLU A 30 -27.31 7.16 13.40
N ASN A 31 -27.94 7.56 14.51
CA ASN A 31 -28.60 6.62 15.41
C ASN A 31 -29.87 6.09 14.70
N GLY A 32 -29.66 5.20 13.73
CA GLY A 32 -30.71 4.48 13.04
C GLY A 32 -30.85 3.06 13.57
N SER A 33 -31.54 2.90 14.71
CA SER A 33 -32.06 1.59 15.12
C SER A 33 -33.13 1.14 14.12
N ALA A 34 -32.73 0.44 13.06
CA ALA A 34 -33.67 -0.21 12.17
C ALA A 34 -34.04 -1.58 12.74
N THR A 35 -35.15 -1.60 13.48
CA THR A 35 -35.88 -2.82 13.86
C THR A 35 -36.18 -3.67 12.63
N VAL A 36 -35.72 -4.91 12.67
CA VAL A 36 -36.14 -6.01 11.79
C VAL A 36 -37.65 -6.23 11.95
N ARG A 37 -38.41 -6.11 10.86
CA ARG A 37 -39.70 -6.79 10.70
C ARG A 37 -39.68 -7.56 9.39
N GLY A 38 -39.86 -8.87 9.52
CA GLY A 38 -40.06 -9.78 8.40
C GLY A 38 -41.53 -9.85 7.98
N ASP A 39 -41.71 -10.05 6.68
CA ASP A 39 -42.81 -10.70 5.96
C ASP A 39 -42.26 -10.84 4.53
N GLY A 40 -42.31 -11.95 3.78
CA GLY A 40 -43.21 -13.09 3.77
C GLY A 40 -43.41 -13.45 2.29
N ASP A 41 -42.66 -14.46 1.82
CA ASP A 41 -42.98 -15.46 0.77
C ASP A 41 -43.48 -15.07 -0.65
N ARG A 42 -42.57 -15.23 -1.65
CA ARG A 42 -42.67 -15.94 -2.97
C ARG A 42 -43.78 -15.62 -4.03
N PRO A 43 -43.72 -16.17 -5.26
CA PRO A 43 -42.64 -16.21 -6.25
C PRO A 43 -43.16 -15.81 -7.68
N ARG A 44 -42.28 -15.49 -8.64
CA ARG A 44 -42.61 -15.62 -10.08
C ARG A 44 -41.47 -16.22 -10.90
N ARG A 45 -41.76 -17.41 -11.45
CA ARG A 45 -41.08 -18.07 -12.58
C ARG A 45 -41.49 -17.39 -13.89
N PHE A 46 -40.63 -17.47 -14.90
CA PHE A 46 -40.84 -17.57 -16.37
C PHE A 46 -39.53 -17.06 -17.01
N ALA A 47 -38.94 -17.56 -18.09
CA ALA A 47 -38.89 -18.81 -18.84
C ALA A 47 -37.68 -18.68 -19.80
N ALA A 48 -37.29 -19.77 -20.45
CA ALA A 48 -36.04 -19.95 -21.20
C ALA A 48 -35.85 -19.13 -22.50
N ARG A 49 -34.56 -18.95 -22.85
CA ARG A 49 -33.79 -18.94 -24.14
C ARG A 49 -34.58 -19.00 -25.48
N PRO A 50 -34.04 -18.48 -26.62
CA PRO A 50 -32.88 -19.11 -27.29
C PRO A 50 -31.90 -18.19 -28.04
N GLU A 51 -30.79 -18.80 -28.46
CA GLU A 51 -29.69 -18.27 -29.31
C GLU A 51 -30.06 -18.14 -30.80
N PRO A 52 -29.18 -17.53 -31.60
CA PRO A 52 -28.92 -18.07 -32.94
C PRO A 52 -27.42 -18.13 -33.35
N HIS A 53 -27.04 -19.30 -33.88
CA HIS A 53 -26.05 -19.52 -34.95
C HIS A 53 -26.82 -20.22 -36.10
N PRO A 54 -26.51 -20.04 -37.42
CA PRO A 54 -25.31 -20.64 -38.02
C PRO A 54 -24.75 -20.01 -39.33
N GLY A 55 -23.58 -20.51 -39.77
CA GLY A 55 -23.10 -20.57 -41.17
C GLY A 55 -22.19 -19.40 -41.61
N ALA A 56 -21.16 -19.56 -42.44
CA ALA A 56 -20.71 -20.68 -43.26
C ALA A 56 -19.22 -20.50 -43.65
N LEU A 57 -18.65 -21.60 -44.14
CA LEU A 57 -17.37 -21.77 -44.83
C LEU A 57 -17.24 -20.83 -46.03
N GLU A 58 -16.03 -20.32 -46.32
CA GLU A 58 -15.43 -20.38 -47.66
C GLU A 58 -13.90 -20.32 -47.61
N SER A 59 -13.32 -21.20 -48.42
CA SER A 59 -11.92 -21.40 -48.76
C SER A 59 -11.49 -20.48 -49.90
N GLY A 60 -10.27 -19.94 -49.83
CA GLY A 60 -9.66 -19.15 -50.91
C GLY A 60 -8.15 -19.32 -50.97
N THR A 61 -7.69 -19.95 -52.05
CA THR A 61 -6.33 -20.38 -52.37
C THR A 61 -5.44 -19.28 -52.99
N ALA A 62 -4.13 -19.40 -52.70
CA ALA A 62 -2.98 -19.27 -53.60
C ALA A 62 -2.55 -17.91 -54.21
N GLY A 63 -1.25 -17.64 -54.05
CA GLY A 63 -0.39 -16.73 -54.83
C GLY A 63 0.80 -16.32 -53.95
N GLY A 64 2.06 -16.70 -54.15
CA GLY A 64 2.79 -16.98 -55.39
C GLY A 64 3.65 -15.76 -55.75
N GLY A 65 4.84 -15.62 -55.15
CA GLY A 65 5.78 -14.53 -55.48
C GLY A 65 7.19 -14.81 -54.98
N ARG A 66 8.11 -15.00 -55.93
CA ARG A 66 9.54 -15.31 -55.73
C ARG A 66 10.38 -14.03 -55.64
N GLY A 67 11.42 -14.07 -54.80
CA GLY A 67 12.77 -13.53 -55.05
C GLY A 67 13.00 -12.01 -54.92
N ASP A 68 13.90 -11.60 -54.02
CA ASP A 68 15.27 -11.16 -54.38
C ASP A 68 16.14 -11.01 -53.09
N PRO A 69 17.47 -11.23 -53.13
CA PRO A 69 18.35 -11.14 -51.97
C PRO A 69 19.10 -9.81 -51.92
N GLY A 70 19.49 -9.42 -50.69
CA GLY A 70 20.62 -8.54 -50.47
C GLY A 70 20.29 -7.15 -49.95
N ARG A 71 20.41 -6.99 -48.62
CA ARG A 71 21.11 -5.83 -48.05
C ARG A 71 21.54 -6.15 -46.63
N ASN A 72 22.85 -6.30 -46.46
CA ASN A 72 23.50 -6.27 -45.15
C ASN A 72 23.45 -4.82 -44.65
N ASP A 73 22.40 -4.46 -43.94
CA ASP A 73 22.43 -3.29 -43.08
C ASP A 73 22.91 -3.76 -41.70
N ALA A 74 24.14 -3.37 -41.37
CA ALA A 74 24.69 -3.43 -40.03
C ALA A 74 23.82 -2.57 -39.12
N GLY A 75 22.76 -3.19 -38.59
CA GLY A 75 21.98 -2.67 -37.49
C GLY A 75 22.89 -2.52 -36.30
N ARG A 76 23.30 -1.27 -36.04
CA ARG A 76 23.56 -0.77 -34.69
C ARG A 76 22.50 -1.38 -33.79
N GLY A 77 22.90 -2.38 -32.99
CA GLY A 77 22.01 -3.03 -32.04
C GLY A 77 21.36 -1.96 -31.15
N PRO A 78 20.12 -2.17 -30.68
CA PRO A 78 19.61 -1.34 -29.62
C PRO A 78 20.61 -1.45 -28.46
N ASP A 79 21.12 -0.29 -28.07
CA ASP A 79 21.91 -0.09 -26.86
C ASP A 79 21.15 -0.75 -25.71
N THR A 80 21.56 -1.96 -25.35
CA THR A 80 20.97 -2.77 -24.29
C THR A 80 21.63 -2.38 -22.99
N THR A 81 21.51 -1.10 -22.67
CA THR A 81 21.95 -0.49 -21.41
C THR A 81 21.08 0.71 -21.07
N GLY A 82 19.78 0.63 -21.40
CA GLY A 82 18.77 1.45 -20.75
C GLY A 82 18.46 0.82 -19.40
N GLU A 83 19.20 1.21 -18.36
CA GLU A 83 18.82 0.95 -16.97
C GLU A 83 17.38 1.44 -16.82
N ARG A 84 16.42 0.53 -16.69
CA ARG A 84 14.99 0.89 -16.67
C ARG A 84 14.68 1.54 -15.34
N THR A 85 14.90 2.86 -15.27
CA THR A 85 14.46 3.75 -14.20
C THR A 85 13.00 3.50 -13.89
N MET A 86 12.66 3.41 -12.61
CA MET A 86 11.29 3.22 -12.14
C MET A 86 10.45 4.46 -12.48
N ASP A 87 9.28 4.24 -13.08
CA ASP A 87 8.28 5.30 -13.20
C ASP A 87 7.62 5.56 -11.85
N VAL A 88 8.26 6.41 -11.04
CA VAL A 88 7.83 6.75 -9.70
C VAL A 88 6.40 7.31 -9.68
N GLN A 89 6.05 8.16 -10.65
CA GLN A 89 4.72 8.79 -10.66
C GLN A 89 3.63 7.74 -10.85
N ARG A 90 3.83 6.82 -11.80
CA ARG A 90 2.92 5.71 -12.01
C ARG A 90 2.75 4.87 -10.74
N ARG A 91 3.81 4.57 -9.99
CA ARG A 91 3.70 3.79 -8.73
C ARG A 91 2.83 4.48 -7.68
N ILE A 92 2.90 5.81 -7.62
CA ILE A 92 2.06 6.60 -6.72
C ILE A 92 0.60 6.57 -7.17
N ASP A 93 0.35 6.73 -8.47
CA ASP A 93 -1.00 6.79 -9.06
C ASP A 93 -1.72 5.43 -9.02
N ASP A 94 -0.98 4.33 -9.18
CA ASP A 94 -1.51 2.95 -9.13
C ASP A 94 -1.96 2.55 -7.70
N THR A 95 -1.66 3.38 -6.70
CA THR A 95 -1.95 3.11 -5.28
C THR A 95 -2.99 4.11 -4.75
N ARG A 96 -4.10 3.60 -4.22
CA ARG A 96 -5.18 4.43 -3.65
C ARG A 96 -4.97 4.61 -2.15
N ARG A 97 -5.18 5.82 -1.65
CA ARG A 97 -5.00 6.20 -0.25
C ARG A 97 -6.25 6.87 0.27
N THR A 98 -6.71 6.48 1.45
CA THR A 98 -7.80 7.17 2.15
C THR A 98 -7.47 7.33 3.62
N VAL A 99 -8.08 8.35 4.23
CA VAL A 99 -7.96 8.64 5.66
C VAL A 99 -9.37 8.74 6.21
N ALA A 100 -9.61 8.05 7.31
CA ALA A 100 -10.83 8.16 8.09
C ALA A 100 -10.46 8.48 9.53
N VAL A 101 -11.25 9.34 10.18
CA VAL A 101 -11.19 9.57 11.62
C VAL A 101 -12.50 9.09 12.20
N ASP A 102 -12.43 8.38 13.32
CA ASP A 102 -13.65 7.92 13.98
C ASP A 102 -14.53 9.10 14.43
N GLY A 103 -15.82 8.82 14.66
CA GLY A 103 -16.79 9.86 15.01
C GLY A 103 -16.52 10.55 16.35
N GLU A 104 -15.72 9.90 17.20
CA GLU A 104 -15.25 10.39 18.50
C GLU A 104 -14.06 11.35 18.37
N GLY A 105 -13.21 11.15 17.36
CA GLY A 105 -11.90 11.76 17.27
C GLY A 105 -10.84 11.08 18.15
N ASP A 106 -11.01 9.81 18.49
CA ASP A 106 -10.11 9.05 19.35
C ASP A 106 -9.09 8.23 18.54
N ALA A 107 -9.43 7.84 17.31
CA ALA A 107 -8.55 7.10 16.41
C ALA A 107 -8.71 7.53 14.95
N ALA A 108 -7.64 7.32 14.19
CA ALA A 108 -7.65 7.47 12.75
C ALA A 108 -7.20 6.18 12.06
N THR A 109 -7.80 5.91 10.91
CA THR A 109 -7.45 4.81 10.02
C THR A 109 -6.88 5.39 8.75
N VAL A 110 -5.66 4.98 8.42
CA VAL A 110 -5.08 5.17 7.08
C VAL A 110 -5.26 3.88 6.30
N THR A 111 -5.78 3.98 5.07
CA THR A 111 -6.00 2.83 4.21
C THR A 111 -5.22 2.98 2.91
N ILE A 112 -4.50 1.93 2.52
CA ILE A 112 -3.87 1.79 1.21
C ILE A 112 -4.55 0.65 0.46
N ALA A 113 -4.90 0.88 -0.80
CA ALA A 113 -5.36 -0.16 -1.70
C ALA A 113 -4.56 -0.19 -3.01
N HIS A 114 -4.14 -1.38 -3.42
CA HIS A 114 -3.39 -1.60 -4.66
C HIS A 114 -3.92 -2.85 -5.37
N ASP A 115 -4.03 -2.81 -6.70
CA ASP A 115 -4.54 -3.93 -7.49
C ASP A 115 -3.36 -4.68 -8.12
N TYR A 116 -3.15 -5.93 -7.72
CA TYR A 116 -2.06 -6.76 -8.23
C TYR A 116 -2.54 -7.70 -9.35
N ALA A 117 -1.70 -7.88 -10.36
CA ALA A 117 -1.91 -8.83 -11.45
C ALA A 117 -1.51 -10.28 -11.04
N THR A 118 -2.01 -10.73 -9.90
CA THR A 118 -1.83 -12.09 -9.38
C THR A 118 -3.13 -12.61 -8.73
N GLY A 119 -3.24 -13.93 -8.62
CA GLY A 119 -4.35 -14.60 -7.94
C GLY A 119 -4.32 -14.43 -6.42
N VAL A 120 -5.48 -14.58 -5.78
CA VAL A 120 -5.62 -14.31 -4.33
C VAL A 120 -4.79 -15.26 -3.47
N GLY A 121 -4.62 -16.52 -3.89
CA GLY A 121 -3.78 -17.48 -3.17
C GLY A 121 -2.30 -17.10 -3.21
N ASP A 122 -1.81 -16.68 -4.37
CA ASP A 122 -0.43 -16.22 -4.51
C ASP A 122 -0.17 -14.95 -3.70
N LEU A 123 -1.08 -13.97 -3.75
CA LEU A 123 -0.96 -12.75 -2.96
C LEU A 123 -1.07 -13.03 -1.46
N TRP A 124 -1.93 -13.97 -1.06
CA TRP A 124 -2.04 -14.40 0.33
C TRP A 124 -0.73 -14.99 0.85
N ASP A 125 -0.12 -15.90 0.09
CA ASP A 125 1.16 -16.50 0.44
C ASP A 125 2.27 -15.42 0.51
N ALA A 126 2.27 -14.46 -0.42
CA ALA A 126 3.21 -13.33 -0.39
C ALA A 126 3.14 -12.50 0.90
N CYS A 127 1.93 -12.38 1.48
CA CYS A 127 1.66 -11.58 2.66
C CYS A 127 1.72 -12.35 3.99
N THR A 128 1.72 -13.69 3.97
CA THR A 128 1.55 -14.49 5.20
C THR A 128 2.58 -15.59 5.40
N ASP A 129 3.25 -16.08 4.34
CA ASP A 129 4.37 -16.99 4.48
C ASP A 129 5.62 -16.22 4.92
N ALA A 130 6.22 -16.60 6.05
CA ALA A 130 7.37 -15.90 6.61
C ALA A 130 8.59 -15.89 5.68
N GLY A 131 8.83 -17.00 4.96
CA GLY A 131 9.94 -17.13 4.02
C GLY A 131 9.71 -16.34 2.73
N ARG A 132 8.45 -16.07 2.37
CA ARG A 132 8.09 -15.21 1.25
C ARG A 132 8.06 -13.74 1.64
N LEU A 133 7.57 -13.40 2.82
CA LEU A 133 7.62 -12.04 3.38
C LEU A 133 9.06 -11.51 3.40
N SER A 134 10.03 -12.29 3.86
CA SER A 134 11.44 -11.84 3.98
C SER A 134 12.12 -11.49 2.65
N ARG A 135 11.47 -11.75 1.51
CA ARG A 135 11.97 -11.44 0.16
C ARG A 135 11.69 -10.01 -0.28
N TRP A 136 10.68 -9.38 0.30
CA TRP A 136 10.18 -8.06 -0.09
C TRP A 136 9.84 -7.14 1.08
N PHE A 137 9.68 -7.74 2.25
CA PHE A 137 9.43 -7.11 3.54
C PHE A 137 10.51 -7.53 4.54
N ALA A 138 10.51 -6.91 5.71
CA ALA A 138 11.41 -7.30 6.78
C ALA A 138 11.08 -8.70 7.34
N PRO A 139 12.08 -9.45 7.82
CA PRO A 139 11.87 -10.78 8.39
C PRO A 139 10.84 -10.76 9.53
N VAL A 140 9.86 -11.68 9.45
CA VAL A 140 8.82 -11.86 10.46
C VAL A 140 9.01 -13.21 11.15
N SER A 141 9.02 -13.21 12.48
CA SER A 141 9.22 -14.41 13.30
C SER A 141 8.13 -14.53 14.37
N GLY A 142 7.93 -15.72 14.92
CA GLY A 142 6.95 -16.00 15.99
C GLY A 142 5.92 -17.07 15.60
N ASP A 143 4.78 -17.06 16.27
CA ASP A 143 3.63 -17.92 15.95
C ASP A 143 2.62 -17.11 15.13
N LEU A 144 2.55 -17.39 13.82
CA LEU A 144 1.70 -16.65 12.87
C LEU A 144 0.27 -17.20 12.78
N ARG A 145 -0.18 -17.89 13.82
CA ARG A 145 -1.56 -18.39 13.97
C ARG A 145 -2.37 -17.44 14.87
N PRO A 146 -3.72 -17.44 14.77
CA PRO A 146 -4.57 -16.66 15.67
C PRO A 146 -4.21 -16.88 17.16
N GLY A 147 -4.06 -15.78 17.90
CA GLY A 147 -3.59 -15.73 19.28
C GLY A 147 -2.06 -15.71 19.46
N GLY A 148 -1.32 -16.13 18.43
CA GLY A 148 0.14 -16.18 18.40
C GLY A 148 0.78 -14.79 18.43
N ALA A 149 1.97 -14.71 19.00
CA ALA A 149 2.78 -13.48 19.03
C ALA A 149 3.80 -13.49 17.91
N TYR A 150 4.02 -12.33 17.29
CA TYR A 150 4.98 -12.15 16.21
C TYR A 150 5.90 -10.95 16.44
N ARG A 151 6.99 -10.92 15.69
CA ARG A 151 7.95 -9.82 15.63
C ARG A 151 8.42 -9.59 14.21
N VAL A 152 8.32 -8.36 13.75
CA VAL A 152 9.01 -7.83 12.58
C VAL A 152 10.39 -7.37 13.05
N GLU A 153 11.44 -7.96 12.51
CA GLU A 153 12.81 -7.61 12.91
C GLU A 153 13.05 -6.11 12.78
N GLY A 154 13.65 -5.46 13.78
CA GLY A 154 13.99 -4.02 13.78
C GLY A 154 12.84 -3.04 13.59
N ASN A 155 11.58 -3.46 13.73
CA ASN A 155 10.41 -2.60 13.66
C ASN A 155 9.43 -2.94 14.79
N ALA A 156 8.30 -3.57 14.49
CA ALA A 156 7.21 -3.77 15.43
C ALA A 156 7.10 -5.21 15.96
N SER A 157 6.39 -5.36 17.07
CA SER A 157 5.89 -6.66 17.53
C SER A 157 4.37 -6.64 17.63
N GLY A 158 3.75 -7.80 17.82
CA GLY A 158 2.31 -7.84 17.96
C GLY A 158 1.74 -9.24 18.16
N ARG A 159 0.42 -9.34 18.02
CA ARG A 159 -0.32 -10.59 18.05
C ARG A 159 -1.23 -10.71 16.84
N VAL A 160 -1.40 -11.95 16.36
CA VAL A 160 -2.41 -12.26 15.36
C VAL A 160 -3.77 -12.34 16.07
N LEU A 161 -4.66 -11.39 15.77
CA LEU A 161 -5.96 -11.27 16.42
C LEU A 161 -7.03 -12.10 15.69
N ALA A 162 -7.00 -12.08 14.36
CA ALA A 162 -7.87 -12.89 13.50
C ALA A 162 -7.18 -13.24 12.19
N CYS A 163 -7.57 -14.36 11.59
CA CYS A 163 -7.09 -14.81 10.29
C CYS A 163 -8.19 -15.63 9.59
N ASP A 164 -8.61 -15.20 8.40
CA ASP A 164 -9.56 -15.91 7.51
C ASP A 164 -8.88 -16.12 6.14
N PRO A 165 -8.06 -17.17 5.97
CA PRO A 165 -7.36 -17.43 4.72
C PRO A 165 -8.33 -17.77 3.56
N PRO A 166 -8.07 -17.32 2.32
CA PRO A 166 -7.01 -16.40 1.88
C PRO A 166 -7.49 -14.93 1.80
N LYS A 167 -8.48 -14.54 2.63
CA LYS A 167 -9.22 -13.29 2.46
C LYS A 167 -8.71 -12.16 3.34
N SER A 168 -8.40 -12.41 4.61
CA SER A 168 -8.03 -11.32 5.53
C SER A 168 -7.28 -11.79 6.75
N PHE A 169 -6.47 -10.90 7.33
CA PHE A 169 -5.87 -11.07 8.65
C PHE A 169 -5.82 -9.75 9.41
N HIS A 170 -6.00 -9.82 10.72
CA HIS A 170 -5.96 -8.68 11.63
C HIS A 170 -4.90 -8.95 12.70
N VAL A 171 -3.98 -7.99 12.85
CA VAL A 171 -2.89 -8.04 13.80
C VAL A 171 -2.86 -6.77 14.65
N SER A 172 -2.49 -6.90 15.91
CA SER A 172 -2.09 -5.73 16.70
C SER A 172 -0.68 -5.32 16.30
N TRP A 173 -0.40 -4.03 16.26
CA TRP A 173 0.90 -3.48 15.90
C TRP A 173 1.44 -2.66 17.07
N GLU A 174 2.55 -3.08 17.66
CA GLU A 174 3.19 -2.42 18.80
C GLU A 174 4.57 -1.91 18.38
N PHE A 175 4.73 -0.60 18.40
CA PHE A 175 5.95 0.07 17.99
C PHE A 175 6.26 1.23 18.93
N GLU A 176 7.47 1.26 19.49
CA GLU A 176 7.95 2.32 20.39
C GLU A 176 6.99 2.67 21.55
N GLY A 177 6.27 1.65 22.06
CA GLY A 177 5.34 1.77 23.19
C GLY A 177 3.91 2.17 22.79
N ALA A 178 3.67 2.53 21.53
CA ALA A 178 2.33 2.75 20.99
C ALA A 178 1.74 1.43 20.48
N ARG A 179 0.43 1.26 20.67
CA ARG A 179 -0.34 0.12 20.15
C ARG A 179 -1.38 0.61 19.14
N SER A 180 -1.42 -0.05 18.00
CA SER A 180 -2.35 0.16 16.90
C SER A 180 -2.83 -1.19 16.33
N ASP A 181 -3.65 -1.15 15.29
CA ASP A 181 -4.25 -2.33 14.66
C ASP A 181 -4.09 -2.27 13.14
N VAL A 182 -3.63 -3.37 12.53
CA VAL A 182 -3.49 -3.51 11.08
C VAL A 182 -4.42 -4.61 10.59
N HIS A 183 -5.30 -4.26 9.66
CA HIS A 183 -6.19 -5.20 8.98
C HIS A 183 -5.86 -5.23 7.49
N VAL A 184 -5.56 -6.42 6.97
CA VAL A 184 -5.36 -6.65 5.54
C VAL A 184 -6.52 -7.45 4.99
N THR A 185 -7.06 -7.01 3.85
CA THR A 185 -8.11 -7.69 3.09
C THR A 185 -7.67 -7.88 1.65
N LEU A 186 -7.88 -9.09 1.11
CA LEU A 186 -7.62 -9.47 -0.27
C LEU A 186 -8.95 -9.77 -0.96
N THR A 187 -9.25 -9.02 -2.02
CA THR A 187 -10.49 -9.19 -2.79
C THR A 187 -10.16 -9.59 -4.22
N PRO A 188 -10.55 -10.80 -4.68
CA PRO A 188 -10.45 -11.16 -6.09
C PRO A 188 -11.20 -10.17 -6.96
N LEU A 189 -10.56 -9.70 -8.02
CA LEU A 189 -11.16 -8.81 -9.02
C LEU A 189 -11.56 -9.62 -10.26
N PRO A 190 -12.50 -9.11 -11.08
CA PRO A 190 -12.76 -9.68 -12.39
C PRO A 190 -11.47 -9.79 -13.21
N ALA A 191 -11.22 -10.97 -13.76
CA ALA A 191 -10.08 -11.24 -14.60
C ALA A 191 -10.13 -10.35 -15.86
N GLU A 192 -8.95 -9.90 -16.29
CA GLU A 192 -8.79 -9.08 -17.49
C GLU A 192 -7.83 -9.80 -18.43
N ASP A 193 -8.23 -10.00 -19.68
CA ASP A 193 -7.50 -10.83 -20.66
C ASP A 193 -7.19 -12.26 -20.16
N GLY A 194 -8.06 -12.83 -19.34
CA GLY A 194 -7.85 -14.15 -18.74
C GLY A 194 -6.77 -14.19 -17.64
N ARG A 195 -6.28 -13.04 -17.19
CA ARG A 195 -5.31 -12.93 -16.09
C ARG A 195 -6.03 -12.63 -14.79
N GLU A 196 -5.67 -13.39 -13.75
CA GLU A 196 -6.18 -13.18 -12.40
C GLU A 196 -5.69 -11.84 -11.84
N ARG A 197 -6.53 -11.22 -11.02
CA ARG A 197 -6.19 -9.99 -10.31
C ARG A 197 -6.79 -10.00 -8.92
N THR A 198 -6.08 -9.37 -7.99
CA THR A 198 -6.51 -9.27 -6.60
C THR A 198 -6.25 -7.88 -6.08
N ARG A 199 -7.26 -7.28 -5.45
CA ARG A 199 -7.12 -6.04 -4.70
C ARG A 199 -6.57 -6.36 -3.31
N PHE A 200 -5.41 -5.81 -3.02
CA PHE A 200 -4.86 -5.69 -1.68
C PHE A 200 -5.41 -4.42 -1.04
N GLU A 201 -5.90 -4.52 0.19
CA GLU A 201 -6.25 -3.37 1.01
C GLU A 201 -5.64 -3.56 2.41
N LEU A 202 -4.91 -2.55 2.88
CA LEU A 202 -4.35 -2.48 4.22
C LEU A 202 -4.95 -1.26 4.92
N ALA A 203 -5.62 -1.49 6.05
CA ALA A 203 -6.10 -0.46 6.95
C ALA A 203 -5.27 -0.49 8.24
N HIS A 204 -4.64 0.62 8.59
CA HIS A 204 -3.90 0.79 9.83
C HIS A 204 -4.61 1.83 10.70
N THR A 205 -5.17 1.36 11.81
CA THR A 205 -5.90 2.17 12.78
C THR A 205 -5.02 2.45 13.98
N SER A 206 -4.76 3.73 14.25
CA SER A 206 -3.96 4.18 15.39
C SER A 206 -4.73 5.20 16.22
N PRO A 207 -4.56 5.21 17.55
CA PRO A 207 -5.05 6.30 18.38
C PRO A 207 -4.55 7.66 17.89
N LEU A 208 -5.40 8.68 17.97
CA LEU A 208 -5.00 10.06 17.77
C LEU A 208 -4.14 10.54 18.95
N GLY A 209 -3.19 11.43 18.67
CA GLY A 209 -2.27 11.96 19.67
C GLY A 209 -1.23 12.90 19.05
N ALA A 210 -0.24 13.31 19.86
CA ALA A 210 0.76 14.30 19.47
C ALA A 210 1.47 13.98 18.14
N PHE A 211 1.78 12.69 17.92
CA PHE A 211 2.41 12.24 16.68
C PHE A 211 1.52 12.42 15.45
N TRP A 212 0.21 12.19 15.58
CA TRP A 212 -0.75 12.47 14.51
C TRP A 212 -0.92 13.98 14.30
N ASP A 213 -0.97 14.76 15.37
CA ASP A 213 -1.09 16.22 15.27
C ASP A 213 0.11 16.86 14.57
N GLU A 214 1.30 16.26 14.74
CA GLU A 214 2.50 16.76 14.10
C GLU A 214 2.69 16.21 12.69
N TYR A 215 2.59 14.91 12.45
CA TYR A 215 2.96 14.32 11.17
C TYR A 215 1.76 13.90 10.32
N GLY A 216 0.57 13.81 10.92
CA GLY A 216 -0.65 13.38 10.25
C GLY A 216 -0.55 11.96 9.67
N PRO A 217 -1.36 11.63 8.65
CA PRO A 217 -1.44 10.28 8.10
C PRO A 217 -0.17 9.86 7.35
N GLY A 218 0.63 10.82 6.86
CA GLY A 218 1.85 10.51 6.13
C GLY A 218 2.94 9.84 6.99
N ALA A 219 2.90 10.04 8.31
CA ALA A 219 3.89 9.51 9.24
C ALA A 219 4.05 7.98 9.12
N GLY A 220 2.93 7.25 9.16
CA GLY A 220 2.89 5.81 8.91
C GLY A 220 2.56 5.47 7.45
N GLY A 221 1.80 6.32 6.76
CA GLY A 221 1.34 6.09 5.40
C GLY A 221 2.45 5.93 4.37
N VAL A 222 3.52 6.74 4.46
CA VAL A 222 4.66 6.65 3.52
C VAL A 222 5.41 5.33 3.71
N GLY A 223 5.57 4.85 4.94
CA GLY A 223 6.16 3.53 5.23
C GLY A 223 5.35 2.37 4.65
N TRP A 224 4.02 2.47 4.71
CA TRP A 224 3.14 1.49 4.06
C TRP A 224 3.21 1.56 2.53
N ASP A 225 3.33 2.75 1.93
CA ASP A 225 3.58 2.89 0.49
C ASP A 225 4.89 2.21 0.05
N LEU A 226 5.95 2.36 0.84
CA LEU A 226 7.23 1.70 0.59
C LEU A 226 7.09 0.17 0.67
N SER A 227 6.27 -0.33 1.59
CA SER A 227 5.98 -1.77 1.70
C SER A 227 5.21 -2.28 0.48
N VAL A 228 4.18 -1.54 0.03
CA VAL A 228 3.40 -1.84 -1.19
C VAL A 228 4.31 -1.83 -2.42
N LEU A 229 5.24 -0.87 -2.51
CA LEU A 229 6.24 -0.83 -3.58
C LEU A 229 7.15 -2.06 -3.55
N GLY A 230 7.64 -2.48 -2.39
CA GLY A 230 8.44 -3.69 -2.22
C GLY A 230 7.69 -4.93 -2.73
N LEU A 231 6.42 -5.10 -2.33
CA LEU A 231 5.55 -6.18 -2.80
C LEU A 231 5.32 -6.12 -4.32
N THR A 232 5.06 -4.94 -4.87
CA THR A 232 4.92 -4.75 -6.33
C THR A 232 6.16 -5.22 -7.07
N LEU A 233 7.35 -4.81 -6.63
CA LEU A 233 8.60 -5.22 -7.28
C LEU A 233 8.85 -6.72 -7.14
N HIS A 234 8.57 -7.31 -5.99
CA HIS A 234 8.68 -8.75 -5.80
C HIS A 234 7.78 -9.54 -6.75
N LEU A 235 6.50 -9.16 -6.87
CA LEU A 235 5.55 -9.85 -7.75
C LEU A 235 5.85 -9.62 -9.24
N GLU A 236 6.30 -8.43 -9.63
CA GLU A 236 6.60 -8.11 -11.04
C GLU A 236 7.93 -8.69 -11.54
N THR A 237 8.94 -8.77 -10.67
CA THR A 237 10.32 -9.12 -11.06
C THR A 237 10.78 -10.49 -10.55
N GLY A 238 10.11 -11.04 -9.54
CA GLY A 238 10.59 -12.22 -8.80
C GLY A 238 11.83 -11.95 -7.96
N SER A 239 12.18 -10.68 -7.67
CA SER A 239 13.28 -10.34 -6.77
C SER A 239 13.03 -10.93 -5.39
N ASP A 240 14.04 -11.64 -4.87
CA ASP A 240 14.05 -12.18 -3.51
C ASP A 240 14.86 -11.29 -2.54
N VAL A 241 15.25 -10.09 -2.98
CA VAL A 241 15.98 -9.11 -2.18
C VAL A 241 15.07 -7.92 -1.88
N PRO A 242 14.80 -7.62 -0.59
CA PRO A 242 14.05 -6.45 -0.18
C PRO A 242 14.66 -5.14 -0.72
N LEU A 243 13.80 -4.21 -1.13
CA LEU A 243 14.20 -2.97 -1.81
C LEU A 243 15.19 -2.16 -0.97
N GLU A 244 15.02 -2.14 0.35
CA GLU A 244 15.88 -1.44 1.30
C GLU A 244 17.32 -1.97 1.33
N LEU A 245 17.55 -3.23 0.93
CA LEU A 245 18.88 -3.84 0.91
C LEU A 245 19.64 -3.60 -0.41
N THR A 246 18.99 -2.99 -1.39
CA THR A 246 19.57 -2.74 -2.72
C THR A 246 20.35 -1.43 -2.82
N GLY A 247 20.31 -0.59 -1.77
CA GLY A 247 20.82 0.78 -1.81
C GLY A 247 19.88 1.78 -2.51
N TRP A 248 18.73 1.33 -3.02
CA TRP A 248 17.72 2.20 -3.64
C TRP A 248 17.25 3.31 -2.70
N GLY A 249 17.16 3.06 -1.39
CA GLY A 249 16.66 4.01 -0.40
C GLY A 249 17.40 5.35 -0.31
N THR A 250 18.64 5.42 -0.82
CA THR A 250 19.44 6.67 -0.88
C THR A 250 19.51 7.28 -2.29
N SER A 251 18.79 6.71 -3.26
CA SER A 251 18.76 7.18 -4.64
C SER A 251 17.85 8.41 -4.81
N ALA A 252 18.05 9.15 -5.91
CA ALA A 252 17.14 10.22 -6.31
C ALA A 252 15.72 9.70 -6.56
N GLU A 253 15.56 8.46 -7.05
CA GLU A 253 14.26 7.82 -7.26
C GLU A 253 13.53 7.57 -5.94
N ALA A 254 14.23 7.12 -4.89
CA ALA A 254 13.64 6.92 -3.58
C ALA A 254 13.19 8.23 -2.93
N LEU A 255 14.03 9.27 -2.99
CA LEU A 255 13.66 10.61 -2.51
C LEU A 255 12.42 11.14 -3.25
N ALA A 256 12.41 10.99 -4.58
CA ALA A 256 11.29 11.36 -5.44
C ALA A 256 10.00 10.58 -5.12
N PHE A 257 10.11 9.29 -4.75
CA PHE A 257 8.98 8.46 -4.33
C PHE A 257 8.44 8.91 -2.97
N MET A 258 9.32 9.07 -1.97
CA MET A 258 8.92 9.47 -0.62
C MET A 258 8.27 10.86 -0.60
N GLU A 259 8.79 11.81 -1.37
CA GLU A 259 8.17 13.12 -1.53
C GLU A 259 6.76 13.02 -2.11
N ARG A 260 6.60 12.30 -3.23
CA ARG A 260 5.30 12.14 -3.89
C ARG A 260 4.29 11.35 -3.05
N SER A 261 4.74 10.33 -2.34
CA SER A 261 3.93 9.59 -1.37
C SER A 261 3.43 10.52 -0.26
N GLY A 262 4.31 11.36 0.31
CA GLY A 262 3.92 12.37 1.29
C GLY A 262 2.87 13.35 0.76
N ARG A 263 3.00 13.83 -0.49
CA ARG A 263 2.00 14.67 -1.16
C ARG A 263 0.69 13.93 -1.44
N ALA A 264 0.74 12.64 -1.76
CA ALA A 264 -0.46 11.83 -1.95
C ALA A 264 -1.21 11.64 -0.61
N TRP A 265 -0.50 11.48 0.50
CA TRP A 265 -1.10 11.47 1.84
C TRP A 265 -1.63 12.82 2.28
N GLU A 266 -0.99 13.93 1.90
CA GLU A 266 -1.53 15.28 2.06
C GLU A 266 -2.91 15.41 1.40
N ALA A 267 -3.02 14.98 0.14
CA ALA A 267 -4.28 15.00 -0.60
C ALA A 267 -5.36 14.13 0.06
N ALA A 268 -5.00 12.93 0.54
CA ALA A 268 -5.93 12.04 1.25
C ALA A 268 -6.39 12.64 2.60
N HIS A 269 -5.49 13.31 3.33
CA HIS A 269 -5.80 13.99 4.59
C HIS A 269 -6.75 15.17 4.37
N LEU A 270 -6.52 15.94 3.30
CA LEU A 270 -7.41 17.04 2.90
C LEU A 270 -8.80 16.53 2.50
N ALA A 271 -8.86 15.42 1.75
CA ALA A 271 -10.11 14.78 1.35
C ALA A 271 -10.91 14.25 2.55
N ALA A 272 -10.24 13.90 3.66
CA ALA A 272 -10.88 13.54 4.93
C ALA A 272 -11.46 14.75 5.69
N GLY A 273 -11.30 15.97 5.17
CA GLY A 273 -11.91 17.19 5.69
C GLY A 273 -11.12 17.91 6.78
N ALA A 274 -9.84 17.59 6.96
CA ALA A 274 -8.98 18.29 7.91
C ALA A 274 -8.67 19.75 7.45
N ASP A 275 -8.26 20.59 8.42
CA ASP A 275 -7.85 21.99 8.16
C ASP A 275 -6.70 22.04 7.13
N PRO A 276 -6.86 22.73 5.98
CA PRO A 276 -5.85 22.76 4.91
C PRO A 276 -4.48 23.27 5.34
N GLU A 277 -4.40 24.21 6.29
CA GLU A 277 -3.13 24.73 6.78
C GLU A 277 -2.40 23.69 7.64
N ALA A 278 -3.14 23.01 8.53
CA ALA A 278 -2.60 21.94 9.35
C ALA A 278 -2.14 20.75 8.51
N VAL A 279 -2.94 20.35 7.50
CA VAL A 279 -2.62 19.27 6.55
C VAL A 279 -1.29 19.54 5.85
N ARG A 280 -1.14 20.74 5.27
CA ARG A 280 0.10 21.12 4.57
C ARG A 280 1.31 21.10 5.50
N ALA A 281 1.18 21.62 6.71
CA ALA A 281 2.26 21.61 7.69
C ALA A 281 2.67 20.19 8.13
N CYS A 282 1.69 19.28 8.31
CA CYS A 282 1.95 17.87 8.61
C CYS A 282 2.69 17.18 7.45
N ALA A 283 2.24 17.43 6.22
CA ALA A 283 2.86 16.87 5.02
C ALA A 283 4.30 17.36 4.84
N GLU A 284 4.55 18.66 5.01
CA GLU A 284 5.90 19.23 4.95
C GLU A 284 6.85 18.59 5.96
N ARG A 285 6.42 18.45 7.23
CA ARG A 285 7.21 17.76 8.27
C ARG A 285 7.48 16.30 7.94
N THR A 286 6.46 15.57 7.48
CA THR A 286 6.59 14.17 7.07
C THR A 286 7.57 14.01 5.90
N ILE A 287 7.40 14.79 4.84
CA ILE A 287 8.27 14.74 3.66
C ILE A 287 9.71 15.06 4.05
N ALA A 288 9.92 16.09 4.86
CA ALA A 288 11.24 16.44 5.35
C ALA A 288 11.86 15.31 6.18
N ALA A 289 11.07 14.64 7.03
CA ALA A 289 11.57 13.52 7.82
C ALA A 289 12.02 12.35 6.92
N TYR A 290 11.25 12.00 5.88
CA TYR A 290 11.55 10.86 5.00
C TYR A 290 12.65 11.16 3.97
N THR A 291 12.85 12.42 3.60
CA THR A 291 13.83 12.81 2.57
C THR A 291 15.14 13.37 3.13
N ARG A 292 15.26 13.55 4.45
CA ARG A 292 16.50 14.02 5.07
C ARG A 292 17.63 12.98 4.92
N ALA A 293 18.81 13.45 4.54
CA ALA A 293 20.01 12.61 4.49
C ALA A 293 20.38 12.11 5.91
N PRO A 294 20.91 10.87 6.06
CA PRO A 294 21.23 10.29 7.36
C PRO A 294 22.15 11.12 8.27
N ASP A 295 23.00 11.98 7.70
CA ASP A 295 24.00 12.75 8.46
C ASP A 295 23.46 14.04 9.11
N GLU A 296 22.30 14.55 8.70
CA GLU A 296 21.75 15.79 9.30
C GLU A 296 20.94 15.53 10.57
N ALA A 297 20.59 14.27 10.88
CA ALA A 297 19.88 13.93 12.12
C ALA A 297 20.78 13.91 13.38
N SER A 298 22.10 13.97 13.20
CA SER A 298 23.09 13.86 14.29
C SER A 298 23.69 15.20 14.73
N GLY A 299 23.39 16.30 14.01
CA GLY A 299 24.09 17.58 14.16
C GLY A 299 23.52 18.57 15.19
N GLU A 300 22.28 18.40 15.66
CA GLU A 300 21.62 19.42 16.50
C GLU A 300 21.65 19.15 18.02
N ALA A 301 22.25 18.05 18.48
CA ALA A 301 22.35 17.73 19.91
C ALA A 301 23.68 18.13 20.58
N SER A 302 24.56 18.90 19.94
CA SER A 302 25.86 19.29 20.52
C SER A 302 26.22 20.72 20.15
N GLY A 303 25.57 21.69 20.81
CA GLY A 303 25.82 23.11 20.56
C GLY A 303 25.35 24.05 21.65
N GLN A 304 25.51 23.68 22.94
CA GLN A 304 25.52 24.64 24.04
C GLN A 304 26.69 24.31 24.96
N GLY A 305 27.79 25.03 24.76
CA GLY A 305 28.90 25.18 25.70
C GLY A 305 29.13 26.66 25.93
#